data_AF-A0A967XJ05-F1
#
_entry.id   AF-A0A967XJ05-F1
#
_cell.length_a   1.000
_cell.length_b   1.000
_cell.length_c   1.000
_cell.angle_alpha   90.00
_cell.angle_beta   90.00
_cell.angle_gamma   90.00
#
_symmetry.space_group_name_H-M   'P 1'
#
loop_
_entity.id
_entity.type
_entity.pdbx_description
1 polymer ?
#
loop_
_entity_poly.entity_id
_entity_poly.type
_entity_poly.pdbx_seq_one_letter_code
_entity_poly.pdbx_strand_id
1 'polypeptide(L)'
;MTDFDLDTIRITLHLLAVSVWIGGQIVVAALVPVLRRLGDDAPRQAANRFGRVAWPFFGLAVLTGIWNLLEIDVGDRSTEYHVTLAVKLLVVAVTGTAAAVHSLTGSPAVRGITGALGLAGSIAALVFGVMLVA
;
A
#
# COMPACT_ATOMS: atom_id res chain seq x y z
N MET A 1 23.65 3.59 -23.00
CA MET A 1 22.24 3.53 -22.58
C MET A 1 22.15 2.37 -21.61
N THR A 2 21.48 2.52 -20.48
CA THR A 2 21.19 1.37 -19.59
C THR A 2 20.27 0.41 -20.34
N ASP A 3 20.60 -0.87 -20.33
CA ASP A 3 19.79 -1.91 -20.97
C ASP A 3 18.49 -2.11 -20.18
N PHE A 4 17.39 -2.33 -20.89
CA PHE A 4 16.08 -2.62 -20.29
C PHE A 4 15.97 -4.13 -20.03
N ASP A 5 15.98 -4.52 -18.76
CA ASP A 5 16.05 -5.90 -18.30
C ASP A 5 14.93 -6.29 -17.32
N LEU A 6 15.00 -7.52 -16.77
CA LEU A 6 14.00 -8.02 -15.83
C LEU A 6 13.99 -7.25 -14.50
N ASP A 7 15.14 -6.75 -14.04
CA ASP A 7 15.24 -5.90 -12.87
C ASP A 7 14.47 -4.59 -13.08
N THR A 8 14.67 -3.97 -14.25
CA THR A 8 13.95 -2.75 -14.65
C THR A 8 12.45 -2.98 -14.65
N ILE A 9 11.97 -4.09 -15.20
CA ILE A 9 10.55 -4.46 -15.20
C ILE A 9 10.03 -4.66 -13.78
N ARG A 10 10.69 -5.50 -12.98
CA ARG A 10 10.28 -5.84 -11.61
C ARG A 10 10.15 -4.59 -10.74
N ILE A 11 11.17 -3.74 -10.74
CA ILE A 11 11.20 -2.52 -9.92
C ILE A 11 10.16 -1.51 -10.43
N THR A 12 10.03 -1.33 -11.75
CA THR A 12 9.01 -0.42 -12.32
C THR A 12 7.60 -0.85 -11.92
N LEU A 13 7.29 -2.14 -12.01
CA LEU A 13 5.98 -2.67 -11.60
C LEU A 13 5.73 -2.49 -10.11
N HIS A 14 6.73 -2.74 -9.26
CA HIS A 14 6.61 -2.54 -7.82
C HIS A 14 6.37 -1.05 -7.48
N LEU A 15 7.15 -0.15 -8.05
CA LEU A 15 7.02 1.29 -7.81
C LEU A 15 5.68 1.83 -8.32
N LEU A 16 5.23 1.42 -9.49
CA LEU A 16 3.91 1.78 -10.02
C LEU A 16 2.81 1.30 -9.07
N ALA A 17 2.89 0.04 -8.61
CA ALA A 17 1.92 -0.56 -7.71
C ALA A 17 1.83 0.17 -6.36
N VAL A 18 2.98 0.43 -5.73
CA VAL A 18 3.07 1.19 -4.49
C VAL A 18 2.57 2.63 -4.70
N SER A 19 2.90 3.27 -5.81
CA SER A 19 2.47 4.64 -6.12
C SER A 19 0.95 4.76 -6.25
N VAL A 20 0.31 3.82 -6.95
CA VAL A 20 -1.15 3.80 -7.08
C VAL A 20 -1.83 3.52 -5.73
N TRP A 21 -1.30 2.55 -4.97
CA TRP A 21 -1.87 2.15 -3.69
C TRP A 21 -1.79 3.29 -2.65
N ILE A 22 -0.61 3.87 -2.45
CA ILE A 22 -0.37 4.90 -1.42
C ILE A 22 -0.88 6.25 -1.91
N GLY A 23 -0.49 6.66 -3.13
CA GLY A 23 -0.86 7.95 -3.69
C GLY A 23 -2.37 8.12 -3.83
N GLY A 24 -3.07 7.07 -4.26
CA GLY A 24 -4.53 7.09 -4.35
C GLY A 24 -5.22 7.26 -2.99
N GLN A 25 -4.70 6.63 -1.93
CA GLN A 25 -5.21 6.84 -0.57
C GLN A 25 -5.05 8.30 -0.12
N ILE A 26 -3.88 8.90 -0.37
CA ILE A 26 -3.61 10.31 -0.05
C ILE A 26 -4.61 11.23 -0.77
N VAL A 27 -4.79 11.03 -2.08
CA VAL A 27 -5.71 11.84 -2.88
C VAL A 27 -7.16 11.68 -2.40
N VAL A 28 -7.63 10.45 -2.21
CA VAL A 28 -9.01 10.20 -1.73
C VAL A 28 -9.23 10.81 -0.36
N ALA A 29 -8.27 10.66 0.57
CA ALA A 29 -8.36 11.25 1.90
C ALA A 29 -8.44 12.79 1.85
N ALA A 30 -7.63 13.42 0.99
CA ALA A 30 -7.64 14.87 0.79
C ALA A 30 -8.96 15.38 0.19
N LEU A 31 -9.64 14.57 -0.63
CA LEU A 31 -10.92 14.93 -1.24
C LEU A 31 -12.12 14.78 -0.30
N VAL A 32 -12.00 14.09 0.84
CA VAL A 32 -13.12 13.82 1.76
C VAL A 32 -13.90 15.10 2.14
N PRO A 33 -13.28 16.24 2.51
CA PRO A 33 -14.03 17.45 2.87
C PRO A 33 -14.87 18.00 1.72
N VAL A 34 -14.37 17.92 0.48
CA VAL A 34 -15.09 18.36 -0.72
C VAL A 34 -16.23 17.39 -1.04
N LEU A 35 -15.95 16.08 -1.01
CA LEU A 35 -16.95 15.04 -1.27
C LEU A 35 -18.12 15.11 -0.30
N ARG A 36 -17.88 15.39 0.99
CA ARG A 36 -18.95 15.59 1.99
C ARG A 36 -19.90 16.74 1.65
N ARG A 37 -19.43 17.77 0.93
CA ARG A 37 -20.31 18.88 0.47
C ARG A 37 -21.21 18.49 -0.70
N LEU A 38 -20.84 17.43 -1.43
CA LEU A 38 -21.61 16.91 -2.57
C LEU A 38 -22.66 15.86 -2.14
N GLY A 39 -22.56 15.33 -0.92
CA GLY A 39 -23.54 14.43 -0.32
C GLY A 39 -22.93 13.48 0.70
N ASP A 40 -23.73 13.00 1.65
CA ASP A 40 -23.26 12.17 2.77
C ASP A 40 -22.62 10.84 2.33
N ASP A 41 -23.08 10.28 1.20
CA ASP A 41 -22.57 9.01 0.66
C ASP A 41 -21.45 9.19 -0.38
N ALA A 42 -21.20 10.42 -0.86
CA ALA A 42 -20.20 10.68 -1.90
C ALA A 42 -18.76 10.23 -1.54
N PRO A 43 -18.26 10.43 -0.30
CA PRO A 43 -16.96 9.87 0.10
C PRO A 43 -16.89 8.34 -0.01
N ARG A 44 -17.98 7.65 0.33
CA ARG A 44 -18.04 6.18 0.26
C ARG A 44 -18.00 5.71 -1.19
N GLN A 45 -18.75 6.36 -2.08
CA GLN A 45 -18.75 6.01 -3.50
C GLN A 45 -17.37 6.21 -4.14
N ALA A 46 -16.71 7.34 -3.84
CA ALA A 46 -15.35 7.59 -4.29
C ALA A 46 -14.37 6.51 -3.77
N ALA A 47 -14.43 6.19 -2.48
CA ALA A 47 -13.59 5.16 -1.86
C ALA A 47 -13.81 3.77 -2.50
N ASN A 48 -15.06 3.39 -2.75
CA ASN A 48 -15.38 2.13 -3.42
C ASN A 48 -14.83 2.08 -4.86
N ARG A 49 -14.93 3.20 -5.59
CA ARG A 49 -14.41 3.27 -6.97
C ARG A 49 -12.90 3.22 -7.00
N PHE A 50 -12.25 3.93 -6.08
CA PHE A 50 -10.81 3.82 -5.84
C PHE A 50 -10.42 2.38 -5.51
N GLY A 51 -11.13 1.71 -4.60
CA GLY A 51 -10.84 0.33 -4.19
C GLY A 51 -10.77 -0.65 -5.38
N ARG A 52 -11.66 -0.51 -6.37
CA ARG A 52 -11.63 -1.34 -7.60
C ARG A 52 -10.34 -1.20 -8.41
N VAL A 53 -9.65 -0.07 -8.31
CA VAL A 53 -8.34 0.17 -8.92
C VAL A 53 -7.22 -0.23 -7.95
N ALA A 54 -7.33 0.18 -6.69
CA ALA A 54 -6.30 0.01 -5.68
C ALA A 54 -5.99 -1.47 -5.38
N TRP A 55 -7.02 -2.33 -5.26
CA TRP A 55 -6.85 -3.74 -4.89
C TRP A 55 -5.95 -4.53 -5.87
N PRO A 56 -6.15 -4.44 -7.20
CA PRO A 56 -5.21 -5.03 -8.17
C PRO A 56 -3.76 -4.56 -7.97
N PHE A 57 -3.54 -3.27 -7.72
CA PHE A 57 -2.19 -2.73 -7.50
C PHE A 57 -1.61 -3.14 -6.14
N PHE A 58 -2.43 -3.32 -5.10
CA PHE A 58 -1.95 -3.95 -3.86
C PHE A 58 -1.47 -5.37 -4.11
N GLY A 59 -2.27 -6.17 -4.83
CA GLY A 59 -1.86 -7.51 -5.25
C GLY A 59 -0.56 -7.49 -6.04
N LEU A 60 -0.42 -6.58 -7.00
CA LEU A 60 0.81 -6.40 -7.77
C LEU A 60 2.00 -6.02 -6.87
N ALA A 61 1.81 -5.12 -5.91
CA ALA A 61 2.85 -4.72 -4.96
C ALA A 61 3.32 -5.90 -4.09
N VAL A 62 2.39 -6.75 -3.64
CA VAL A 62 2.71 -7.97 -2.88
C VAL A 62 3.50 -8.96 -3.76
N LEU A 63 3.02 -9.25 -4.96
CA LEU A 63 3.67 -10.20 -5.87
C LEU A 63 5.09 -9.74 -6.26
N THR A 64 5.24 -8.47 -6.63
CA THR A 64 6.55 -7.91 -6.95
C THR A 64 7.45 -7.73 -5.72
N GLY A 65 6.87 -7.52 -4.53
CA GLY A 65 7.60 -7.53 -3.26
C GLY A 65 8.18 -8.91 -2.93
N ILE A 66 7.42 -9.97 -3.18
CA ILE A 66 7.91 -11.36 -3.08
C ILE A 66 9.04 -11.58 -4.11
N TRP A 67 8.84 -11.15 -5.36
CA TRP A 67 9.88 -11.25 -6.39
C TRP A 67 11.17 -10.54 -5.96
N ASN A 68 11.09 -9.32 -5.40
CA ASN A 68 12.28 -8.62 -4.89
C ASN A 68 13.03 -9.42 -3.80
N LEU A 69 12.33 -10.16 -2.95
CA LEU A 69 12.96 -11.00 -1.91
C LEU A 69 13.61 -12.27 -2.48
N LEU A 70 13.06 -12.82 -3.57
CA LEU A 70 13.63 -14.01 -4.23
C LEU A 70 14.92 -13.70 -5.00
N GLU A 71 15.17 -12.43 -5.31
CA GLU A 71 16.31 -11.96 -6.10
C GLU A 71 17.52 -11.60 -5.24
N ILE A 72 17.37 -11.65 -3.92
CA ILE A 72 18.46 -11.39 -2.98
C ILE A 72 18.67 -12.61 -2.08
N ASP A 73 19.90 -12.80 -1.62
CA ASP A 73 20.14 -13.73 -0.51
C ASP A 73 19.68 -13.11 0.80
N VAL A 74 18.43 -13.40 1.17
CA VAL A 74 17.83 -12.92 2.42
C VAL A 74 18.47 -13.59 3.63
N GLY A 75 18.94 -14.84 3.51
CA GLY A 75 19.46 -15.63 4.63
C GLY A 75 20.72 -15.03 5.24
N ASP A 76 21.56 -14.46 4.38
CA ASP A 76 22.86 -13.89 4.76
C ASP A 76 22.78 -12.43 5.24
N ARG A 77 21.58 -11.85 5.37
CA ARG A 77 21.39 -10.47 5.84
C ARG A 77 21.49 -10.37 7.36
N SER A 78 21.81 -9.16 7.83
CA SER A 78 21.93 -8.89 9.27
C SER A 78 20.59 -9.07 10.01
N THR A 79 20.67 -9.29 11.31
CA THR A 79 19.47 -9.35 12.17
C THR A 79 18.63 -8.07 12.07
N GLU A 80 19.26 -6.90 11.96
CA GLU A 80 18.56 -5.63 11.79
C GLU A 80 17.75 -5.56 10.49
N TYR A 81 18.31 -6.10 9.39
CA TYR A 81 17.59 -6.23 8.11
C TYR A 81 16.36 -7.14 8.27
N HIS A 82 16.52 -8.31 8.92
CA HIS A 82 15.41 -9.24 9.15
C HIS A 82 14.31 -8.63 10.03
N VAL A 83 14.67 -7.90 11.09
CA VAL A 83 13.70 -7.20 11.94
C VAL A 83 12.97 -6.14 11.13
N THR A 84 13.68 -5.32 10.35
CA THR A 84 13.09 -4.29 9.49
C THR A 84 12.13 -4.91 8.47
N LEU A 85 12.53 -6.01 7.83
CA LEU A 85 11.69 -6.75 6.90
C LEU A 85 10.45 -7.34 7.57
N ALA A 86 10.59 -7.95 8.75
CA ALA A 86 9.48 -8.53 9.49
C ALA A 86 8.45 -7.45 9.89
N VAL A 87 8.92 -6.31 10.40
CA VAL A 87 8.06 -5.17 10.72
C VAL A 87 7.37 -4.64 9.46
N LYS A 88 8.11 -4.47 8.35
CA LYS A 88 7.52 -4.07 7.06
C LYS A 88 6.39 -5.00 6.65
N LEU A 89 6.62 -6.32 6.66
CA LEU A 89 5.64 -7.31 6.24
C LEU A 89 4.41 -7.33 7.15
N LEU A 90 4.61 -7.20 8.46
CA LEU A 90 3.50 -7.07 9.42
C LEU A 90 2.66 -5.83 9.13
N VAL A 91 3.31 -4.68 8.91
CA VAL A 91 2.61 -3.42 8.58
C VAL A 91 1.86 -3.55 7.26
N VAL A 92 2.46 -4.15 6.22
CA VAL A 92 1.77 -4.44 4.95
C VAL A 92 0.51 -5.28 5.18
N ALA A 93 0.59 -6.35 5.98
CA ALA A 93 -0.56 -7.19 6.30
C ALA A 93 -1.66 -6.41 7.05
N VAL A 94 -1.28 -5.58 8.02
CA VAL A 94 -2.21 -4.71 8.77
C VAL A 94 -2.90 -3.73 7.83
N THR A 95 -2.18 -3.11 6.90
CA THR A 95 -2.75 -2.12 5.96
C THR A 95 -3.74 -2.75 4.99
N GLY A 96 -3.41 -3.91 4.43
CA GLY A 96 -4.32 -4.66 3.57
C GLY A 96 -5.58 -5.09 4.33
N THR A 97 -5.42 -5.58 5.56
CA THR A 97 -6.56 -5.95 6.42
C THR A 97 -7.44 -4.75 6.76
N ALA A 98 -6.84 -3.62 7.14
CA ALA A 98 -7.55 -2.38 7.40
C ALA A 98 -8.32 -1.91 6.15
N ALA A 99 -7.70 -1.96 4.97
CA ALA A 99 -8.36 -1.62 3.70
C ALA A 99 -9.53 -2.56 3.37
N ALA A 100 -9.41 -3.86 3.68
CA ALA A 100 -10.49 -4.83 3.52
C ALA A 100 -11.66 -4.49 4.45
N VAL A 101 -11.39 -4.27 5.74
CA VAL A 101 -12.44 -3.88 6.71
C VAL A 101 -13.08 -2.55 6.32
N HIS A 102 -12.29 -1.55 5.88
CA HIS A 102 -12.79 -0.27 5.38
C HIS A 102 -13.80 -0.44 4.24
N SER A 103 -13.50 -1.35 3.31
CA SER A 103 -14.33 -1.61 2.12
C SER A 103 -15.62 -2.36 2.46
N LEU A 104 -15.58 -3.25 3.46
CA LEU A 104 -16.68 -4.16 3.77
C LEU A 104 -17.60 -3.65 4.90
N THR A 105 -17.12 -2.75 5.76
CA THR A 105 -17.89 -2.33 6.94
C THR A 105 -19.10 -1.45 6.61
N GLY A 106 -20.20 -1.68 7.31
CA GLY A 106 -21.38 -0.80 7.31
C GLY A 106 -21.23 0.44 8.21
N SER A 107 -20.31 0.41 9.20
CA SER A 107 -20.18 1.46 10.20
C SER A 107 -19.31 2.63 9.71
N PRO A 108 -19.81 3.89 9.73
CA PRO A 108 -19.03 5.06 9.34
C PRO A 108 -17.78 5.27 10.22
N ALA A 109 -17.90 5.03 11.53
CA ALA A 109 -16.79 5.17 12.47
C ALA A 109 -15.67 4.16 12.17
N VAL A 110 -16.02 2.89 11.97
CA VAL A 110 -15.05 1.84 11.62
C VAL A 110 -14.38 2.16 10.29
N ARG A 111 -15.14 2.64 9.30
CA ARG A 111 -14.60 3.06 8.00
C ARG A 111 -13.58 4.19 8.14
N GLY A 112 -13.86 5.19 8.97
CA GLY A 112 -12.92 6.28 9.26
C GLY A 112 -11.61 5.78 9.88
N ILE A 113 -11.71 4.97 10.95
CA ILE A 113 -10.56 4.42 11.68
C ILE A 113 -9.69 3.56 10.75
N THR A 114 -10.31 2.61 10.05
CA THR A 114 -9.60 1.69 9.16
C THR A 114 -9.03 2.39 7.92
N GLY A 115 -9.66 3.47 7.44
CA GLY A 115 -9.08 4.31 6.39
C GLY A 115 -7.80 5.03 6.86
N ALA A 116 -7.81 5.60 8.06
CA ALA A 116 -6.63 6.25 8.64
C ALA A 116 -5.51 5.25 8.93
N LEU A 117 -5.84 4.08 9.51
CA LEU A 117 -4.87 3.00 9.76
C LEU A 117 -4.27 2.46 8.46
N GLY A 118 -5.09 2.27 7.42
CA GLY A 118 -4.63 1.83 6.10
C GLY A 118 -3.60 2.79 5.50
N LEU A 119 -3.88 4.10 5.55
CA LEU A 119 -2.97 5.11 5.01
C LEU A 119 -1.69 5.24 5.83
N ALA A 120 -1.81 5.37 7.15
CA ALA A 120 -0.66 5.53 8.04
C ALA A 120 0.28 4.32 7.96
N GLY A 121 -0.28 3.10 8.00
CA GLY A 121 0.53 1.89 7.82
C GLY A 121 1.13 1.80 6.42
N SER A 122 0.44 2.25 5.36
CA SER A 122 0.99 2.21 4.00
C SER A 122 2.22 3.11 3.87
N ILE A 123 2.18 4.29 4.50
CA ILE A 123 3.33 5.20 4.59
C ILE A 123 4.46 4.56 5.41
N ALA A 124 4.14 3.93 6.55
CA ALA A 124 5.14 3.24 7.35
C ALA A 124 5.81 2.09 6.57
N ALA A 125 5.03 1.28 5.83
CA ALA A 125 5.56 0.22 4.98
C ALA A 125 6.48 0.75 3.86
N LEU A 126 6.17 1.93 3.31
CA LEU A 126 7.06 2.62 2.37
C LEU A 126 8.38 3.01 3.05
N VAL A 127 8.34 3.62 4.25
CA VAL A 127 9.54 4.01 5.00
C VAL A 127 10.42 2.79 5.30
N PHE A 128 9.86 1.71 5.85
CA PHE A 128 10.62 0.48 6.07
C PHE A 128 11.13 -0.12 4.75
N GLY A 129 10.39 0.06 3.66
CA GLY A 129 10.85 -0.32 2.33
C GLY A 129 12.10 0.43 1.90
N VAL A 130 12.14 1.75 2.11
CA VAL A 130 13.33 2.58 1.83
C VAL A 130 14.51 2.16 2.71
N MET A 131 14.27 1.89 3.99
CA MET A 131 15.31 1.45 4.94
C MET A 131 15.99 0.12 4.53
N LEU A 132 15.31 -0.73 3.76
CA LEU A 132 15.89 -2.01 3.30
C LEU A 132 16.82 -1.85 2.08
N VAL A 133 16.86 -0.67 1.45
CA VAL A 133 17.67 -0.39 0.25
C VAL A 133 18.66 0.75 0.48
N ALA A 134 18.60 1.41 1.63
CA ALA A 134 19.53 2.46 2.06
C ALA A 134 20.72 1.85 2.79
#